data_AF-A0A6N9HQE4-F1
#
_entry.id   AF-A0A6N9HQE4-F1
#
_cell.length_a   1.000
_cell.length_b   1.000
_cell.length_c   1.000
_cell.angle_alpha   90.00
_cell.angle_beta   90.00
_cell.angle_gamma   90.00
#
_symmetry.space_group_name_H-M   'P 1'
#
loop_
_entity.id
_entity.type
_entity.pdbx_description
1 polymer ?
#
loop_
_entity_poly.entity_id
_entity_poly.type
_entity_poly.pdbx_seq_one_letter_code
_entity_poly.pdbx_strand_id
1 'polypeptide(L)'
;GGSLVAVPAHHTSQTCPGCGHVSPDNRRTQAKFACVACGYEKNADVVGAINVLRRGEAMIRSEGRDDARLACVVNGVVMPSTAG
;
A
#
# COMPACT_ATOMS: atom_id res chain seq x y z
N GLY A 1 -11.11 -18.89 4.80
CA GLY A 1 -9.76 -18.52 4.32
C GLY A 1 -9.69 -17.02 4.18
N GLY A 2 -8.50 -16.42 4.33
CA GLY A 2 -8.27 -14.97 4.13
C GLY A 2 -7.74 -14.66 2.72
N SER A 3 -7.81 -13.39 2.32
CA SER A 3 -7.27 -12.89 1.04
C SER A 3 -5.99 -12.10 1.28
N LEU A 4 -4.99 -12.26 0.40
CA LEU A 4 -3.69 -11.59 0.50
C LEU A 4 -3.50 -10.62 -0.67
N VAL A 5 -3.01 -9.42 -0.38
CA VAL A 5 -2.71 -8.39 -1.38
C VAL A 5 -1.26 -7.94 -1.20
N ALA A 6 -0.48 -8.02 -2.27
CA ALA A 6 0.90 -7.56 -2.28
C ALA A 6 0.94 -6.03 -2.46
N VAL A 7 1.60 -5.33 -1.53
CA VAL A 7 1.71 -3.87 -1.55
C VAL A 7 3.19 -3.48 -1.70
N PRO A 8 3.55 -2.54 -2.61
CA PRO A 8 4.90 -2.04 -2.71
C PRO A 8 5.31 -1.32 -1.42
N ALA A 9 6.34 -1.82 -0.75
CA ALA A 9 6.78 -1.37 0.57
C ALA A 9 7.71 -0.13 0.53
N HIS A 10 8.08 0.36 -0.65
CA HIS A 10 9.04 1.47 -0.78
C HIS A 10 8.52 2.76 -0.13
N HIS A 11 9.38 3.42 0.65
CA HIS A 11 9.13 4.71 1.32
C HIS A 11 7.96 4.74 2.33
N THR A 12 7.40 3.59 2.72
CA THR A 12 6.31 3.52 3.70
C THR A 12 6.74 4.00 5.08
N SER A 13 8.01 3.91 5.43
CA SER A 13 8.54 4.40 6.70
C SER A 13 9.04 5.85 6.66
N GLN A 14 8.95 6.52 5.50
CA GLN A 14 9.37 7.92 5.29
C GLN A 14 8.17 8.85 5.01
N THR A 15 6.99 8.28 4.72
CA THR A 15 5.77 9.02 4.40
C THR A 15 5.01 9.37 5.67
N CYS A 16 4.68 10.64 5.88
CA CYS A 16 3.86 11.04 7.02
C CYS A 16 2.39 10.65 6.81
N PRO A 17 1.77 9.91 7.74
CA PRO A 17 0.35 9.54 7.64
C PRO A 17 -0.59 10.72 7.93
N GLY A 18 -0.11 11.79 8.56
CA GLY A 18 -0.89 12.99 8.87
C GLY A 18 -0.99 13.95 7.69
N CYS A 19 0.14 14.32 7.09
CA CYS A 19 0.21 15.34 6.04
C CYS A 19 0.66 14.85 4.66
N GLY A 20 1.08 13.58 4.54
CA GLY A 20 1.56 13.01 3.28
C GLY A 20 3.02 13.36 2.91
N HIS A 21 3.69 14.22 3.67
CA HIS A 21 5.08 14.60 3.39
C HIS A 21 6.04 13.41 3.44
N VAL A 22 6.86 13.25 2.39
CA VAL A 22 7.87 12.19 2.28
C VAL A 22 9.26 12.82 2.43
N SER A 23 10.02 12.35 3.42
CA SER A 23 11.41 12.79 3.61
C SER A 23 12.22 11.70 4.30
N PRO A 24 13.49 11.49 3.94
CA PRO A 24 14.39 10.60 4.67
C PRO A 24 14.59 11.06 6.12
N ASP A 25 14.53 12.37 6.38
CA ASP A 25 14.66 12.94 7.73
C ASP A 25 13.48 12.62 8.63
N ASN A 26 12.34 12.20 8.05
CA ASN A 26 11.20 11.75 8.84
C ASN A 26 11.51 10.49 9.66
N ARG A 27 12.54 9.71 9.27
CA ARG A 27 12.98 8.50 9.96
C ARG A 27 14.49 8.48 10.13
N ARG A 28 14.97 9.11 11.22
CA ARG A 28 16.41 9.19 11.54
C ARG A 28 16.95 7.93 12.22
N THR A 29 16.11 7.14 12.87
CA THR A 29 16.50 5.86 13.50
C THR A 29 15.51 4.77 13.13
N GLN A 30 15.86 3.50 13.40
CA GLN A 30 14.99 2.37 13.10
C GLN A 30 13.59 2.56 13.72
N ALA A 31 13.53 2.98 14.99
CA ALA A 31 12.30 3.03 15.77
C ALA A 31 11.61 4.40 15.78
N LYS A 32 12.33 5.52 15.59
CA LYS A 32 11.74 6.86 15.72
C LYS A 32 11.31 7.43 14.37
N PHE A 33 10.06 7.88 14.30
CA PHE A 33 9.53 8.70 13.21
C PHE A 33 9.11 10.07 13.75
N ALA A 34 9.52 11.14 13.07
CA ALA A 34 9.12 12.51 13.36
C ALA A 34 9.01 13.31 12.06
N CYS A 35 7.81 13.74 11.69
CA CYS A 35 7.60 14.47 10.44
C CYS A 35 8.16 15.89 10.52
N VAL A 36 9.08 16.24 9.61
CA VAL A 36 9.68 17.58 9.55
C VAL A 36 8.71 18.68 9.10
N ALA A 37 7.59 18.30 8.48
CA ALA A 37 6.61 19.26 7.95
C ALA A 37 5.48 19.60 8.95
N CYS A 38 4.97 18.61 9.70
CA CYS A 38 3.82 18.80 10.58
C CYS A 38 4.06 18.39 12.04
N GLY A 39 5.25 17.90 12.39
CA GLY A 39 5.59 17.49 13.76
C GLY A 39 4.94 16.17 14.22
N TYR A 40 4.31 15.40 13.34
CA TYR A 40 3.75 14.10 13.70
C TYR A 40 4.85 13.13 14.15
N GLU A 41 4.74 12.60 15.37
CA GLU A 41 5.70 11.65 15.93
C GLU A 41 5.05 10.30 16.27
N LYS A 42 5.74 9.21 15.94
CA LYS A 42 5.37 7.86 16.35
C LYS A 42 6.55 6.89 16.19
N ASN A 43 6.33 5.62 16.52
CA ASN A 43 7.27 4.58 16.12
C ASN A 43 7.22 4.36 14.60
N ALA A 44 8.38 4.28 13.95
CA ALA A 44 8.50 4.15 12.51
C ALA A 44 7.90 2.83 11.96
N ASP A 45 7.89 1.75 12.74
CA ASP A 45 7.26 0.48 12.36
C ASP A 45 5.73 0.63 12.33
N VAL A 46 5.18 1.39 13.29
CA VAL A 46 3.74 1.71 13.31
C VAL A 46 3.36 2.61 12.14
N VAL A 47 4.20 3.58 11.79
CA VAL A 47 3.99 4.43 10.60
C VAL A 47 4.07 3.60 9.33
N GLY A 48 5.05 2.71 9.23
CA GLY A 48 5.17 1.75 8.13
C GLY A 48 3.91 0.91 7.95
N ALA A 49 3.39 0.33 9.04
CA ALA A 49 2.16 -0.46 9.02
C ALA A 49 0.94 0.35 8.57
N ILE A 50 0.77 1.58 9.07
CA ILE A 50 -0.31 2.48 8.64
C ILE A 50 -0.24 2.76 7.14
N ASN A 51 0.95 3.06 6.64
CA ASN A 51 1.14 3.39 5.22
C ASN A 51 0.95 2.17 4.32
N VAL A 52 1.35 0.97 4.76
CA VAL A 52 1.07 -0.29 4.05
C VAL A 52 -0.44 -0.56 4.01
N LEU A 53 -1.14 -0.44 5.14
CA LEU A 53 -2.59 -0.63 5.20
C LEU A 53 -3.32 0.30 4.23
N ARG A 54 -3.03 1.61 4.30
CA ARG A 54 -3.67 2.61 3.43
C ARG A 54 -3.42 2.35 1.95
N ARG A 55 -2.21 1.90 1.59
CA ARG A 55 -1.91 1.52 0.20
C ARG A 55 -2.68 0.26 -0.22
N GLY A 56 -2.73 -0.77 0.63
CA GLY A 56 -3.53 -1.97 0.37
C GLY A 56 -5.01 -1.67 0.18
N GLU A 57 -5.59 -0.84 1.06
CA GLU A 57 -6.98 -0.36 0.94
C GLU A 57 -7.20 0.47 -0.32
N ALA A 58 -6.23 1.29 -0.72
CA ALA A 58 -6.31 2.03 -1.99
C ALA A 58 -6.31 1.08 -3.19
N MET A 59 -5.46 0.05 -3.18
CA MET A 59 -5.40 -0.98 -4.23
C MET A 59 -6.71 -1.77 -4.33
N ILE A 60 -7.21 -2.29 -3.21
CA ILE A 60 -8.49 -3.04 -3.17
C ILE A 60 -9.67 -2.18 -3.63
N ARG A 61 -9.66 -0.88 -3.34
CA ARG A 61 -10.73 0.04 -3.80
C ARG A 61 -10.59 0.43 -5.26
N SER A 62 -9.36 0.53 -5.79
CA SER A 62 -9.11 0.83 -7.20
C SER A 62 -9.29 -0.39 -8.10
N GLU A 63 -9.00 -1.58 -7.58
CA GLU A 63 -9.36 -2.85 -8.19
C GLU A 63 -10.85 -3.05 -7.94
N GLY A 64 -11.67 -2.47 -8.82
CA GLY A 64 -13.06 -2.86 -8.95
C GLY A 64 -13.12 -4.35 -9.24
N ARG A 65 -13.21 -5.16 -8.18
CA ARG A 65 -13.61 -6.56 -8.16
C ARG A 65 -13.30 -7.34 -9.46
N ASP A 66 -12.03 -7.63 -9.71
CA ASP A 66 -11.67 -8.74 -10.59
C ASP A 66 -11.68 -10.05 -9.80
N ASP A 67 -12.84 -10.42 -9.25
CA ASP A 67 -13.11 -11.73 -8.65
C ASP A 67 -13.24 -12.85 -9.70
N ALA A 68 -12.77 -12.62 -10.92
CA ALA A 68 -12.72 -13.57 -12.02
C ALA A 68 -11.39 -14.35 -12.13
N ARG A 69 -10.48 -14.29 -11.14
CA ARG A 69 -9.29 -15.16 -11.11
C ARG A 69 -9.50 -16.45 -10.30
N LEU A 70 -10.71 -17.01 -10.38
CA LEU A 70 -10.96 -18.44 -10.14
C LEU A 70 -11.29 -19.15 -11.46
N ALA A 71 -10.57 -18.85 -12.55
CA ALA A 71 -10.56 -19.73 -13.71
C ALA A 71 -9.45 -20.76 -13.53
N CYS A 72 -9.85 -21.98 -13.18
CA CYS A 72 -9.02 -23.17 -13.29
C CYS A 72 -8.38 -23.18 -14.68
N VAL A 73 -7.04 -23.13 -14.75
CA VAL A 73 -6.32 -23.10 -16.02
C VAL A 73 -6.34 -24.50 -16.62
N VAL A 74 -7.42 -24.83 -17.32
CA VAL A 74 -7.44 -25.88 -18.35
C VAL A 74 -7.54 -25.17 -19.70
N ASN A 75 -6.36 -24.87 -20.25
CA ASN A 75 -6.08 -24.60 -21.66
C ASN A 75 -7.05 -23.68 -22.43
N GLY A 76 -6.68 -22.39 -22.54
CA GLY A 76 -6.18 -21.95 -23.83
C GLY A 76 -7.01 -21.00 -24.72
N VAL A 77 -7.92 -20.16 -24.23
CA VAL A 77 -8.32 -18.96 -25.00
C VAL A 77 -8.66 -17.79 -24.07
N VAL A 78 -7.88 -16.71 -24.12
CA VAL A 78 -8.23 -15.41 -23.53
C VAL A 78 -8.76 -14.51 -24.64
N MET A 79 -10.02 -14.09 -24.54
CA MET A 79 -10.59 -13.06 -25.42
C MET A 79 -10.38 -11.68 -24.77
N PRO A 80 -9.92 -10.66 -25.51
CA PRO A 80 -9.73 -9.33 -24.95
C PRO A 80 -11.07 -8.63 -24.71
N SER A 81 -11.19 -7.97 -23.56
CA SER A 81 -12.36 -7.18 -23.18
C SER A 81 -12.46 -5.93 -24.04
N THR A 82 -13.60 -5.75 -24.73
CA THR A 82 -13.95 -4.50 -25.42
C THR A 82 -14.41 -3.48 -24.40
N ALA A 83 -13.57 -2.48 -24.12
CA ALA A 83 -14.02 -1.24 -23.52
C ALA A 83 -14.71 -0.39 -24.60
N GLY A 84 -15.99 -0.06 -24.36
CA GLY A 84 -16.78 0.92 -25.08
C GLY A 84 -17.68 1.63 -24.07
#